data_AF-A0A9E6EIU0-F1
#
_entry.id   AF-A0A9E6EIU0-F1
#
_cell.length_a   1.000
_cell.length_b   1.000
_cell.length_c   1.000
_cell.angle_alpha   90.00
_cell.angle_beta   90.00
_cell.angle_gamma   90.00
#
_symmetry.space_group_name_H-M   'P 1'
#
loop_
_entity.id
_entity.type
_entity.pdbx_description
1 polymer ?
#
loop_
_entity_poly.entity_id
_entity_poly.type
_entity_poly.pdbx_seq_one_letter_code
_entity_poly.pdbx_strand_id
1 'polypeptide(L)'
;MLGVGAGALLVNRLSRKAWAKTATTLPPRSARPVTTDCHLAVVTGEAPGVITRKAVETLGGIARFVKSGDIVVIKPNIGWDRTPEQAGNTHPEVVGALVRLCRDAGARVVKVFDNTCNDPRRTYANSGIYDAVKKAGGLVFYVSDWKFYPGQFPPNSAMADWPIFRDAVECDCFINV
;
A
#
# COMPACT_ATOMS: atom_id res chain seq x y z
N MET A 1 -22.42 27.13 6.19
CA MET A 1 -21.23 27.38 5.36
C MET A 1 -20.83 26.08 4.68
N LEU A 2 -21.35 25.87 3.47
CA LEU A 2 -21.14 24.69 2.63
C LEU A 2 -20.07 25.01 1.57
N GLY A 3 -19.20 24.02 1.28
CA GLY A 3 -18.72 23.82 -0.09
C GLY A 3 -17.35 24.40 -0.47
N VAL A 4 -16.26 23.99 0.18
CA VAL A 4 -14.89 24.13 -0.38
C VAL A 4 -14.32 22.78 -0.88
N GLY A 5 -14.96 21.65 -0.58
CA GLY A 5 -14.41 20.31 -0.88
C GLY A 5 -14.50 19.86 -2.35
N ALA A 6 -15.50 20.33 -3.11
CA ALA A 6 -15.75 19.79 -4.46
C ALA A 6 -14.77 20.32 -5.53
N GLY A 7 -14.33 21.57 -5.41
CA GLY A 7 -13.45 22.22 -6.39
C GLY A 7 -12.04 21.62 -6.42
N ALA A 8 -11.45 21.37 -5.24
CA ALA A 8 -10.10 20.80 -5.14
C ALA A 8 -10.03 19.35 -5.68
N LEU A 9 -11.07 18.54 -5.45
CA LEU A 9 -11.19 17.19 -5.98
C LEU A 9 -11.31 17.17 -7.52
N LEU A 10 -12.03 18.13 -8.10
CA LEU A 10 -12.21 18.23 -9.55
C LEU A 10 -10.92 18.67 -10.24
N VAL A 11 -10.23 19.68 -9.70
CA VAL A 11 -8.96 20.19 -10.23
C VAL A 11 -7.85 19.14 -10.11
N ASN A 12 -7.79 18.38 -9.02
CA ASN A 12 -6.81 17.30 -8.85
C ASN A 12 -7.10 16.10 -9.78
N ARG A 13 -8.37 15.76 -10.02
CA ARG A 13 -8.74 14.74 -11.01
C ARG A 13 -8.43 15.17 -12.45
N LEU A 14 -8.68 16.43 -12.79
CA LEU A 14 -8.43 16.95 -14.14
C LEU A 14 -6.93 17.07 -14.42
N SER A 15 -6.13 17.52 -13.45
CA SER A 15 -4.66 17.57 -13.58
C SER A 15 -4.03 16.18 -13.67
N ARG A 16 -4.46 15.22 -12.84
CA ARG A 16 -4.01 13.82 -12.93
C ARG A 16 -4.39 13.17 -14.27
N LYS A 17 -5.61 13.40 -14.77
CA LYS A 17 -6.03 12.94 -16.11
C LYS A 17 -5.26 13.62 -17.23
N ALA A 18 -4.95 14.91 -17.11
CA ALA A 18 -4.19 15.66 -18.10
C ALA A 18 -2.75 15.14 -18.22
N TRP A 19 -2.09 14.83 -17.10
CA TRP A 19 -0.75 14.22 -17.12
C TRP A 19 -0.76 12.76 -17.57
N ALA A 20 -1.80 12.00 -17.22
CA ALA A 20 -1.93 10.63 -17.68
C ALA A 20 -1.97 10.53 -19.22
N LYS A 21 -2.63 11.46 -19.91
CA LYS A 21 -2.74 11.44 -21.39
C LYS A 21 -1.41 11.56 -22.15
N THR A 22 -0.35 12.05 -21.51
CA THR A 22 0.97 12.27 -22.14
C THR A 22 2.01 11.19 -21.80
N ALA A 23 1.69 10.24 -20.91
CA ALA A 23 2.63 9.24 -20.43
C ALA A 23 2.39 7.85 -21.07
N THR A 24 3.46 7.09 -21.28
CA THR A 24 3.38 5.67 -21.70
C THR A 24 2.53 4.89 -20.71
N THR A 25 1.58 4.10 -21.21
CA THR A 25 0.69 3.27 -20.37
C THR A 25 1.48 2.25 -19.56
N LEU A 26 1.13 2.09 -18.27
CA LEU A 26 1.72 1.03 -17.46
C LEU A 26 1.11 -0.33 -17.82
N PRO A 27 1.94 -1.34 -18.14
CA PRO A 27 1.44 -2.69 -18.41
C PRO A 27 0.90 -3.32 -17.12
N PRO A 28 -0.03 -4.28 -17.24
CA PRO A 28 -0.50 -5.03 -16.08
C PRO A 28 0.64 -5.84 -15.46
N ARG A 29 0.58 -6.03 -14.14
CA ARG A 29 1.48 -6.93 -13.43
C ARG A 29 1.29 -8.36 -13.92
N SER A 30 2.39 -9.08 -14.16
CA SER A 30 2.34 -10.52 -14.39
C SER A 30 1.80 -11.23 -13.15
N ALA A 31 0.73 -12.01 -13.29
CA ALA A 31 0.25 -12.86 -12.22
C ALA A 31 1.29 -13.94 -11.89
N ARG A 32 1.61 -14.10 -10.61
CA ARG A 32 2.43 -15.21 -10.11
C ARG A 32 1.50 -16.19 -9.39
N PRO A 33 1.44 -17.47 -9.80
CA PRO A 33 0.72 -18.47 -9.03
C PRO A 33 1.33 -18.54 -7.62
N VAL A 34 0.49 -18.43 -6.60
CA VAL A 34 0.88 -18.60 -5.20
C VAL A 34 0.07 -19.75 -4.63
N THR A 35 0.76 -20.74 -4.08
CA THR A 35 0.14 -21.83 -3.34
C THR A 35 0.34 -21.57 -1.86
N THR A 36 -0.77 -21.47 -1.14
CA THR A 36 -0.84 -21.32 0.32
C THR A 36 -1.43 -22.59 0.94
N ASP A 37 -1.20 -22.79 2.24
CA ASP A 37 -1.73 -23.97 2.95
C ASP A 37 -3.25 -23.86 3.14
N CYS A 38 -3.79 -22.63 3.15
CA CYS A 38 -5.21 -22.33 3.08
C CYS A 38 -5.47 -21.02 2.31
N HIS A 39 -6.70 -20.81 1.84
CA HIS A 39 -7.09 -19.56 1.17
C HIS A 39 -7.42 -18.42 2.15
N LEU A 40 -7.77 -18.77 3.39
CA LEU A 40 -8.17 -17.82 4.43
C LEU A 40 -7.66 -18.32 5.79
N ALA A 41 -6.95 -17.45 6.50
CA ALA A 41 -6.52 -17.67 7.88
C ALA A 41 -7.22 -16.66 8.80
N VAL A 42 -7.74 -17.14 9.92
CA VAL A 42 -8.36 -16.32 10.96
C VAL A 42 -7.63 -16.57 12.27
N VAL A 43 -7.07 -15.51 12.86
CA VAL A 43 -6.36 -15.57 14.14
C VAL A 43 -6.87 -14.45 15.03
N THR A 44 -7.20 -14.77 16.28
CA THR A 44 -7.69 -13.82 17.28
C THR A 44 -6.69 -13.67 18.43
N GLY A 45 -6.70 -12.51 19.08
CA GLY A 45 -5.81 -12.17 20.18
C GLY A 45 -5.68 -10.66 20.36
N GLU A 46 -4.99 -10.25 21.42
CA GLU A 46 -4.92 -8.84 21.84
C GLU A 46 -3.72 -8.07 21.26
N ALA A 47 -2.71 -8.76 20.73
CA ALA A 47 -1.47 -8.15 20.23
C ALA A 47 -1.45 -8.14 18.69
N PRO A 48 -1.75 -7.00 18.02
CA PRO A 48 -1.92 -6.93 16.56
C PRO A 48 -0.71 -7.47 15.77
N GLY A 49 0.51 -7.15 16.22
CA GLY A 49 1.70 -7.68 15.54
C GLY A 49 1.86 -9.20 15.64
N VAL A 50 1.44 -9.81 16.76
CA VAL A 50 1.52 -11.27 16.97
C VAL A 50 0.48 -11.99 16.12
N ILE A 51 -0.77 -11.50 16.11
CA ILE A 51 -1.85 -12.10 15.31
C ILE A 51 -1.54 -12.03 13.82
N THR A 52 -0.91 -10.95 13.34
CA THR A 52 -0.47 -10.83 11.94
C THR A 52 0.56 -11.90 11.58
N ARG A 53 1.59 -12.10 12.41
CA ARG A 53 2.61 -13.13 12.15
C ARG A 53 1.99 -14.52 12.09
N LYS A 54 1.17 -14.86 13.08
CA LYS A 54 0.46 -16.15 13.12
C LYS A 54 -0.46 -16.34 11.90
N ALA A 55 -1.20 -15.32 11.49
CA ALA A 55 -2.07 -15.42 10.31
C ALA A 55 -1.26 -15.68 9.03
N VAL A 56 -0.12 -15.00 8.86
CA VAL A 56 0.78 -15.24 7.72
C VAL A 56 1.43 -16.61 7.80
N GLU A 57 1.82 -17.08 8.99
CA GLU A 57 2.31 -18.44 9.21
C GLU A 57 1.26 -19.49 8.84
N THR A 58 -0.01 -19.31 9.23
CA THR A 58 -1.13 -20.21 8.87
C THR A 58 -1.37 -20.28 7.36
N LEU A 59 -1.08 -19.21 6.61
CA LEU A 59 -1.13 -19.23 5.14
C LEU A 59 0.04 -20.03 4.50
N GLY A 60 0.96 -20.57 5.29
CA GLY A 60 2.17 -21.26 4.85
C GLY A 60 3.43 -20.39 4.86
N GLY A 61 3.36 -19.22 5.51
CA GLY A 61 4.48 -18.31 5.73
C GLY A 61 4.69 -17.27 4.64
N ILE A 62 5.39 -16.18 4.99
CA ILE A 62 5.62 -15.03 4.10
C ILE A 62 6.40 -15.41 2.83
N ALA A 63 7.24 -16.44 2.89
CA ALA A 63 8.05 -16.93 1.77
C ALA A 63 7.20 -17.51 0.62
N ARG A 64 5.90 -17.77 0.83
CA ARG A 64 4.96 -18.08 -0.26
C ARG A 64 4.78 -16.89 -1.20
N PHE A 65 4.80 -15.68 -0.65
CA PHE A 65 4.47 -14.42 -1.35
C PHE A 65 5.71 -13.62 -1.73
N VAL A 66 6.71 -13.55 -0.84
CA VAL A 66 7.92 -12.73 -0.98
C VAL A 66 9.12 -13.63 -1.24
N LYS A 67 9.92 -13.29 -2.25
CA LYS A 67 11.18 -13.98 -2.59
C LYS A 67 12.38 -13.11 -2.25
N SER A 68 13.52 -13.77 -2.02
CA SER A 68 14.79 -13.07 -1.81
C SER A 68 15.10 -12.17 -3.00
N GLY A 69 15.47 -10.91 -2.74
CA GLY A 69 15.73 -9.91 -3.76
C GLY A 69 14.53 -9.06 -4.19
N ASP A 70 13.30 -9.46 -3.83
CA ASP A 70 12.08 -8.73 -4.21
C ASP A 70 12.10 -7.28 -3.70
N ILE A 71 11.63 -6.37 -4.56
CA ILE A 71 11.12 -5.05 -4.18
C ILE A 71 9.68 -5.26 -3.72
N VAL A 72 9.45 -5.16 -2.41
CA VAL A 72 8.11 -5.28 -1.82
C VAL A 72 7.52 -3.90 -1.61
N VAL A 73 6.24 -3.74 -1.94
CA VAL A 73 5.45 -2.56 -1.63
C VAL A 73 4.26 -2.96 -0.79
N ILE A 74 4.12 -2.36 0.39
CA ILE A 74 3.00 -2.56 1.30
C ILE A 74 2.14 -1.30 1.27
N LYS A 75 0.86 -1.45 0.96
CA LYS A 75 -0.14 -0.38 0.98
C LYS A 75 -1.11 -0.57 2.15
N PRO A 76 -0.75 -0.15 3.38
CA PRO A 76 -1.71 -0.07 4.49
C PRO A 76 -2.80 0.98 4.22
N ASN A 77 -3.83 1.03 5.05
CA ASN A 77 -4.70 2.19 5.18
C ASN A 77 -4.06 3.20 6.15
N ILE A 78 -3.61 4.34 5.62
CA ILE A 78 -3.09 5.50 6.35
C ILE A 78 -3.88 6.75 5.88
N GLY A 79 -5.20 6.64 5.73
CA GLY A 79 -5.99 7.71 5.13
C GLY A 79 -6.10 8.97 5.99
N TRP A 80 -6.06 8.84 7.31
CA TRP A 80 -6.60 9.85 8.23
C TRP A 80 -5.57 10.34 9.25
N ASP A 81 -5.59 11.64 9.55
CA ASP A 81 -4.78 12.20 10.64
C ASP A 81 -5.37 11.78 12.01
N ARG A 82 -5.06 10.56 12.43
CA ARG A 82 -5.64 9.87 13.59
C ARG A 82 -4.58 9.05 14.32
N THR A 83 -4.69 8.99 15.64
CA THR A 83 -3.84 8.14 16.48
C THR A 83 -4.28 6.67 16.41
N PRO A 84 -3.42 5.70 16.79
CA PRO A 84 -3.78 4.28 16.80
C PRO A 84 -5.05 3.97 17.60
N GLU A 85 -5.25 4.65 18.74
CA GLU A 85 -6.37 4.45 19.65
C GLU A 85 -7.72 4.84 19.02
N GLN A 86 -7.69 5.72 18.02
CA GLN A 86 -8.89 6.15 17.28
C GLN A 86 -9.30 5.17 16.17
N ALA A 87 -8.48 4.14 15.88
CA ALA A 87 -8.78 3.07 14.93
C ALA A 87 -9.20 3.53 13.51
N GLY A 88 -8.72 4.70 13.06
CA GLY A 88 -9.01 5.20 11.71
C GLY A 88 -8.13 4.60 10.60
N ASN A 89 -6.98 4.02 10.97
CA ASN A 89 -5.94 3.53 10.07
C ASN A 89 -5.58 2.07 10.43
N THR A 90 -4.85 1.37 9.57
CA THR A 90 -4.28 0.05 9.90
C THR A 90 -3.40 0.19 11.15
N HIS A 91 -3.49 -0.74 12.10
CA HIS A 91 -2.72 -0.64 13.34
C HIS A 91 -1.19 -0.69 13.06
N PRO A 92 -0.36 0.19 13.64
CA PRO A 92 1.06 0.29 13.29
C PRO A 92 1.84 -1.01 13.54
N GLU A 93 1.46 -1.80 14.55
CA GLU A 93 2.09 -3.11 14.78
C GLU A 93 1.84 -4.13 13.65
N VAL A 94 0.69 -4.07 12.98
CA VAL A 94 0.39 -4.93 11.82
C VAL A 94 1.37 -4.59 10.70
N VAL A 95 1.50 -3.30 10.39
CA VAL A 95 2.41 -2.82 9.33
C VAL A 95 3.86 -3.17 9.68
N GLY A 96 4.30 -2.89 10.91
CA GLY A 96 5.65 -3.22 11.36
C GLY A 96 5.94 -4.73 11.41
N ALA A 97 4.94 -5.58 11.61
CA ALA A 97 5.08 -7.04 11.52
C ALA A 97 5.26 -7.50 10.08
N LEU A 98 4.45 -6.98 9.15
CA LEU A 98 4.57 -7.30 7.71
C LEU A 98 5.92 -6.86 7.15
N VAL A 99 6.40 -5.66 7.50
CA VAL A 99 7.72 -5.18 7.07
C VAL A 99 8.82 -6.14 7.52
N ARG A 100 8.81 -6.55 8.80
CA ARG A 100 9.78 -7.52 9.35
C ARG A 100 9.72 -8.86 8.60
N LEU A 101 8.53 -9.45 8.46
CA LEU A 101 8.35 -10.69 7.73
C LEU A 101 8.92 -10.62 6.30
N CYS A 102 8.66 -9.53 5.58
CA CYS A 102 9.19 -9.34 4.22
C CYS A 102 10.72 -9.24 4.21
N ARG A 103 11.31 -8.51 5.16
CA ARG A 103 12.77 -8.38 5.31
C ARG A 103 13.42 -9.71 5.65
N ASP A 104 12.83 -10.45 6.59
CA ASP A 104 13.31 -11.76 7.02
C ASP A 104 13.25 -12.80 5.88
N ALA A 105 12.30 -12.63 4.95
CA ALA A 105 12.22 -13.41 3.71
C ALA A 105 13.28 -13.05 2.65
N GLY A 106 14.14 -12.05 2.91
CA GLY A 106 15.20 -11.61 2.01
C GLY A 106 14.78 -10.51 1.04
N ALA A 107 13.67 -9.80 1.26
CA ALA A 107 13.30 -8.67 0.42
C ALA A 107 14.43 -7.62 0.38
N ARG A 108 14.85 -7.25 -0.84
CA ARG A 108 15.90 -6.25 -1.06
C ARG A 108 15.49 -4.91 -0.46
N VAL A 109 14.24 -4.53 -0.67
CA VAL A 109 13.64 -3.31 -0.11
C VAL A 109 12.17 -3.56 0.18
N VAL A 110 11.68 -3.02 1.30
CA VAL A 110 10.26 -2.99 1.64
C VAL A 110 9.84 -1.54 1.74
N LYS A 111 9.00 -1.10 0.81
CA LYS A 111 8.49 0.28 0.76
C LYS A 111 7.04 0.31 1.24
N VAL A 112 6.69 1.32 2.01
CA VAL A 112 5.35 1.51 2.56
C VAL A 112 4.82 2.87 2.17
N PHE A 113 3.60 2.89 1.62
CA PHE A 113 2.92 4.12 1.24
C PHE A 113 1.40 3.95 1.29
N ASP A 114 0.71 5.07 1.33
CA ASP A 114 -0.71 5.20 1.08
C ASP A 114 -1.03 6.58 0.45
N ASN A 115 -2.16 6.66 -0.25
CA ASN A 115 -2.68 7.89 -0.83
C ASN A 115 -3.72 8.50 0.12
N THR A 116 -3.26 9.39 0.99
CA THR A 116 -4.00 9.87 2.16
C THR A 116 -5.14 10.83 1.83
N CYS A 117 -6.14 10.91 2.71
CA CYS A 117 -7.20 11.91 2.66
C CYS A 117 -6.79 13.22 3.33
N ASN A 118 -5.97 13.13 4.38
CA ASN A 118 -5.42 14.28 5.10
C ASN A 118 -3.95 14.54 4.70
N ASP A 119 -3.31 15.54 5.31
CA ASP A 119 -1.88 15.82 5.08
C ASP A 119 -1.03 14.57 5.36
N PRO A 120 -0.24 14.08 4.38
CA PRO A 120 0.44 12.81 4.50
C PRO A 120 1.54 12.82 5.58
N ARG A 121 2.21 13.95 5.83
CA ARG A 121 3.27 13.98 6.86
C ARG A 121 2.68 13.81 8.24
N ARG A 122 1.59 14.52 8.53
CA ARG A 122 0.85 14.40 9.79
C ARG A 122 0.24 13.01 9.96
N THR A 123 -0.44 12.53 8.93
CA THR A 123 -1.15 11.26 8.97
C THR A 123 -0.22 10.06 9.20
N TYR A 124 0.95 10.03 8.55
CA TYR A 124 1.91 8.93 8.75
C TYR A 124 2.56 8.99 10.14
N ALA A 125 2.82 10.19 10.67
CA ALA A 125 3.39 10.37 12.00
C ALA A 125 2.37 10.02 13.09
N ASN A 126 1.17 10.62 13.06
CA ASN A 126 0.17 10.45 14.11
C ASN A 126 -0.41 9.04 14.16
N SER A 127 -0.48 8.32 13.02
CA SER A 127 -0.86 6.90 13.00
C SER A 127 0.17 5.97 13.64
N GLY A 128 1.38 6.46 13.95
CA GLY A 128 2.51 5.64 14.43
C GLY A 128 3.11 4.73 13.36
N ILE A 129 2.56 4.72 12.14
CA ILE A 129 3.01 3.83 11.06
C ILE A 129 4.40 4.23 10.57
N TYR A 130 4.70 5.54 10.51
CA TYR A 130 6.05 6.00 10.12
C TYR A 130 7.13 5.35 10.98
N ASP A 131 6.99 5.44 12.31
CA ASP A 131 7.95 4.92 13.27
C ASP A 131 7.99 3.39 13.25
N ALA A 132 6.83 2.73 13.16
CA ALA A 132 6.76 1.28 13.09
C ALA A 132 7.49 0.71 11.87
N VAL A 133 7.35 1.35 10.70
CA VAL A 133 8.02 0.96 9.46
C VAL A 133 9.54 1.19 9.58
N LYS A 134 9.96 2.36 10.07
CA LYS A 134 11.39 2.67 10.25
C LYS A 134 12.06 1.72 11.23
N LYS A 135 11.43 1.45 12.37
CA LYS A 135 11.91 0.49 13.38
C LYS A 135 12.03 -0.94 12.82
N ALA A 136 11.14 -1.30 11.90
CA ALA A 136 11.15 -2.59 11.22
C ALA A 136 12.17 -2.67 10.06
N GLY A 137 12.90 -1.59 9.75
CA GLY A 137 13.88 -1.55 8.66
C GLY A 137 13.27 -1.34 7.27
N GLY A 138 12.03 -0.85 7.19
CA GLY A 138 11.36 -0.48 5.94
C GLY A 138 11.59 0.98 5.53
N LEU A 139 11.16 1.31 4.32
CA LEU A 139 11.17 2.66 3.79
C LEU A 139 9.76 3.21 3.68
N VAL A 140 9.54 4.40 4.20
CA VAL A 140 8.30 5.16 3.99
C VAL A 140 8.54 6.19 2.90
N PHE A 141 7.57 6.36 2.00
CA PHE A 141 7.59 7.46 1.05
C PHE A 141 6.17 8.00 0.84
N TYR A 142 6.09 9.26 0.40
CA TYR A 142 4.82 9.93 0.12
C TYR A 142 4.48 9.85 -1.37
N VAL A 143 3.20 9.67 -1.67
CA VAL A 143 2.69 9.68 -3.05
C VAL A 143 3.00 11.02 -3.69
N SER A 144 3.53 10.97 -4.91
CA SER A 144 3.79 12.15 -5.73
C SER A 144 2.99 12.07 -7.03
N ASP A 145 2.36 13.17 -7.43
CA ASP A 145 1.42 13.16 -8.56
C ASP A 145 2.08 12.78 -9.90
N TRP A 146 3.37 13.10 -10.09
CA TRP A 146 4.13 12.75 -11.30
C TRP A 146 4.39 11.24 -11.47
N LYS A 147 4.12 10.44 -10.43
CA LYS A 147 4.23 8.97 -10.48
C LYS A 147 2.91 8.29 -10.87
N PHE A 148 1.86 9.04 -11.19
CA PHE A 148 0.64 8.46 -11.76
C PHE A 148 0.72 8.42 -13.28
N TYR A 149 0.42 7.25 -13.82
CA TYR A 149 0.42 6.95 -15.25
C TYR A 149 -0.93 6.37 -15.64
N PRO A 150 -1.38 6.52 -16.90
CA PRO A 150 -2.59 5.83 -17.35
C PRO A 150 -2.36 4.32 -17.27
N GLY A 151 -3.28 3.61 -16.62
CA GLY A 151 -3.28 2.15 -16.62
C GLY A 151 -3.82 1.59 -17.93
N GLN A 152 -3.33 0.41 -18.33
CA GLN A 152 -3.87 -0.33 -19.47
C GLN A 152 -5.16 -1.06 -19.07
N PHE A 153 -6.31 -0.42 -19.25
CA PHE A 153 -7.63 -0.97 -18.97
C PHE A 153 -8.44 -1.23 -20.25
N PRO A 154 -9.48 -2.08 -20.22
CA PRO A 154 -10.32 -2.31 -21.38
C PRO A 154 -10.86 -1.00 -21.97
N PRO A 155 -10.79 -0.83 -23.30
CA PRO A 155 -11.33 0.36 -23.96
C PRO A 155 -12.84 0.46 -23.69
N ASN A 156 -13.35 1.69 -23.58
CA ASN A 156 -14.75 1.99 -23.25
C ASN A 156 -15.21 1.53 -21.85
N SER A 157 -14.28 1.20 -20.94
CA SER A 157 -14.61 1.00 -19.53
C SER A 157 -14.60 2.32 -18.75
N ALA A 158 -15.28 2.37 -17.60
CA ALA A 158 -15.23 3.51 -16.69
C ALA A 158 -13.81 3.79 -16.14
N MET A 159 -12.90 2.83 -16.32
CA MET A 159 -11.50 2.91 -15.91
C MET A 159 -10.55 3.18 -17.09
N ALA A 160 -11.05 3.46 -18.29
CA ALA A 160 -10.20 3.86 -19.41
C ALA A 160 -9.30 5.04 -18.96
N ASP A 161 -7.99 4.89 -19.16
CA ASP A 161 -6.94 5.83 -18.74
C ASP A 161 -6.92 6.16 -17.24
N TRP A 162 -7.49 5.30 -16.38
CA TRP A 162 -7.48 5.56 -14.95
C TRP A 162 -6.04 5.66 -14.43
N PRO A 163 -5.69 6.70 -13.66
CA PRO A 163 -4.33 6.90 -13.19
C PRO A 163 -3.96 5.83 -12.15
N ILE A 164 -2.87 5.12 -12.40
CA ILE A 164 -2.31 4.11 -11.52
C ILE A 164 -0.94 4.56 -11.03
N PHE A 165 -0.68 4.31 -9.75
CA PHE A 165 0.57 4.69 -9.11
C PHE A 165 1.70 3.73 -9.50
N ARG A 166 2.74 4.26 -10.14
CA ARG A 166 3.84 3.50 -10.75
C ARG A 166 4.50 2.49 -9.81
N ASP A 167 4.90 2.91 -8.61
CA ASP A 167 5.63 2.04 -7.68
C ASP A 167 4.79 0.82 -7.22
N ALA A 168 3.45 0.90 -7.26
CA ALA A 168 2.58 -0.25 -6.93
C ALA A 168 2.51 -1.30 -8.06
N VAL A 169 2.79 -0.87 -9.29
CA VAL A 169 2.80 -1.74 -10.48
C VAL A 169 4.17 -2.35 -10.69
N GLU A 170 5.23 -1.55 -10.58
CA GLU A 170 6.60 -1.97 -10.89
C GLU A 170 7.28 -2.81 -9.79
N CYS A 171 6.67 -2.95 -8.61
CA CYS A 171 7.24 -3.77 -7.54
C CYS A 171 7.04 -5.27 -7.80
N ASP A 172 7.97 -6.08 -7.31
CA ASP A 172 7.92 -7.54 -7.47
C ASP A 172 6.75 -8.14 -6.65
N CYS A 173 6.53 -7.63 -5.44
CA CYS A 173 5.44 -8.05 -4.56
C CYS A 173 4.65 -6.84 -4.05
N PHE A 174 3.33 -6.87 -4.18
CA PHE A 174 2.42 -5.85 -3.65
C PHE A 174 1.51 -6.46 -2.59
N ILE A 175 1.54 -5.91 -1.38
CA ILE A 175 0.75 -6.35 -0.23
C ILE A 175 -0.23 -5.23 0.12
N ASN A 176 -1.52 -5.52 0.10
CA ASN A 176 -2.57 -4.58 0.50
C ASN A 176 -3.07 -4.94 1.91
N VAL A 177 -3.14 -3.96 2.81
CA VAL A 177 -3.54 -4.13 4.23
C VAL A 177 -4.18 -2.86 4.79
#